data_AF-A0A6N9V4J2-F1
#
_entry.id   AF-A0A6N9V4J2-F1
#
_cell.length_a   1.000
_cell.length_b   1.000
_cell.length_c   1.000
_cell.angle_alpha   90.00
_cell.angle_beta   90.00
_cell.angle_gamma   90.00
#
_symmetry.space_group_name_H-M   'P 1'
#
loop_
_entity.id
_entity.type
_entity.pdbx_description
1 polymer ?
#
loop_
_entity_poly.entity_id
_entity_poly.type
_entity_poly.pdbx_seq_one_letter_code
_entity_poly.pdbx_strand_id
1 'polypeptide(L)'
;ALTDGLSFKGMGRSAGAYGSYSVAAYALQVGLGMIFALVVLGLFWDVPNGFGTLLFAGWAGGFGTAAALGSAFEASGWEGASSLGFTAATAGMLAGVVGGIVLNNWGARKGHTRGMGRFETLPEEL
;
A
#
# COMPACT_ATOMS: atom_id res chain seq x y z
N ALA A 1 -24.24 14.14 -29.71
CA ALA A 1 -23.73 12.75 -29.66
C ALA A 1 -22.57 12.53 -28.67
N LEU A 2 -21.90 13.58 -28.14
CA LEU A 2 -20.80 13.43 -27.17
C LEU A 2 -21.17 13.80 -25.71
N THR A 3 -22.43 14.17 -25.43
CA THR A 3 -22.87 14.60 -24.08
C THR A 3 -23.80 13.63 -23.37
N ASP A 4 -24.22 12.54 -24.03
CA ASP A 4 -25.16 11.55 -23.43
C ASP A 4 -24.46 10.52 -22.52
N GLY A 5 -23.13 10.56 -22.42
CA GLY A 5 -22.34 9.64 -21.58
C GLY A 5 -22.06 10.12 -20.15
N LEU A 6 -22.36 11.39 -19.83
CA LEU A 6 -22.05 12.00 -18.52
C LEU A 6 -23.33 12.19 -17.70
N SER A 7 -24.05 11.09 -17.43
CA SER A 7 -25.14 11.13 -16.45
C SER A 7 -24.56 11.29 -15.04
N PHE A 8 -24.77 12.45 -14.41
CA PHE A 8 -24.33 12.74 -13.02
C PHE A 8 -24.74 11.64 -12.02
N LYS A 9 -25.90 11.01 -12.22
CA LYS A 9 -26.40 9.92 -11.37
C LYS A 9 -25.64 8.60 -11.58
N GLY A 10 -25.26 8.30 -12.83
CA GLY A 10 -24.41 7.15 -13.16
C GLY A 10 -22.97 7.34 -12.71
N MET A 11 -22.45 8.56 -12.85
CA MET A 11 -21.12 8.95 -12.36
C MET A 11 -21.02 8.85 -10.84
N GLY A 12 -22.05 9.29 -10.10
CA GLY A 12 -22.12 9.13 -8.65
C GLY A 12 -22.14 7.67 -8.19
N ARG A 13 -22.88 6.79 -8.89
CA ARG A 13 -22.91 5.35 -8.58
C ARG A 13 -21.57 4.67 -8.88
N SER A 14 -20.92 5.04 -9.98
CA SER A 14 -19.60 4.51 -10.36
C SER A 14 -18.50 4.99 -9.39
N ALA A 15 -18.50 6.28 -9.06
CA ALA A 15 -17.58 6.87 -8.08
C ALA A 15 -17.77 6.25 -6.68
N GLY A 16 -19.02 6.06 -6.25
CA GLY A 16 -19.33 5.40 -4.98
C GLY A 16 -18.90 3.93 -4.94
N ALA A 17 -19.16 3.17 -6.00
CA ALA A 17 -18.73 1.77 -6.09
C ALA A 17 -17.20 1.64 -6.13
N TYR A 18 -16.51 2.47 -6.91
CA TYR A 18 -15.05 2.53 -6.96
C TYR A 18 -14.45 2.94 -5.61
N GLY A 19 -15.01 3.96 -4.96
CA GLY A 19 -14.58 4.41 -3.64
C GLY A 19 -14.77 3.33 -2.57
N SER A 20 -15.89 2.62 -2.59
CA SER A 20 -16.14 1.50 -1.66
C SER A 20 -15.15 0.37 -1.88
N TYR A 21 -14.87 0.02 -3.14
CA TYR A 21 -13.90 -1.00 -3.50
C TYR A 21 -12.48 -0.60 -3.07
N SER A 22 -12.06 0.63 -3.35
CA SER A 22 -10.71 1.11 -3.00
C SER A 22 -10.51 1.21 -1.50
N VAL A 23 -11.51 1.67 -0.73
CA VAL A 23 -11.46 1.70 0.73
C VAL A 23 -11.39 0.29 1.31
N ALA A 24 -12.19 -0.66 0.80
CA ALA A 24 -12.16 -2.05 1.25
C ALA A 24 -10.81 -2.72 0.94
N ALA A 25 -10.27 -2.50 -0.27
CA ALA A 25 -8.97 -3.01 -0.67
C ALA A 25 -7.85 -2.41 0.20
N TYR A 26 -7.90 -1.11 0.46
CA TYR A 26 -6.97 -0.44 1.36
C TYR A 26 -7.07 -1.01 2.78
N ALA A 27 -8.27 -1.12 3.34
CA ALA A 27 -8.48 -1.68 4.68
C ALA A 27 -7.97 -3.13 4.81
N LEU A 28 -8.15 -3.96 3.77
CA LEU A 28 -7.59 -5.31 3.72
C LEU A 28 -6.06 -5.27 3.71
N GLN A 29 -5.45 -4.42 2.89
CA GLN A 29 -4.00 -4.23 2.86
C GLN A 29 -3.46 -3.78 4.23
N VAL A 30 -4.15 -2.83 4.88
CA VAL A 30 -3.85 -2.36 6.23
C VAL A 30 -3.90 -3.50 7.24
N GLY A 31 -5.01 -4.24 7.27
CA GLY A 31 -5.23 -5.31 8.23
C GLY A 31 -4.20 -6.42 8.08
N LEU A 32 -3.98 -6.90 6.85
CA LEU A 32 -2.97 -7.93 6.56
C LEU A 32 -1.55 -7.44 6.92
N GLY A 33 -1.28 -6.16 6.68
CA GLY A 33 -0.06 -5.48 7.09
C GLY A 33 0.23 -5.50 8.56
N MET A 34 -0.74 -5.04 9.34
CA MET A 34 -0.61 -4.98 10.79
C MET A 34 -0.50 -6.37 11.40
N ILE A 35 -1.22 -7.35 10.87
CA ILE A 35 -1.09 -8.75 11.29
C ILE A 35 0.32 -9.26 10.98
N PHE A 36 0.83 -9.05 9.77
CA PHE A 36 2.19 -9.43 9.41
C PHE A 36 3.22 -8.76 10.34
N ALA A 37 3.08 -7.45 10.57
CA ALA A 37 3.97 -6.69 11.44
C ALA A 37 3.97 -7.23 12.88
N LEU A 38 2.80 -7.39 13.50
CA LEU A 38 2.69 -7.79 14.90
C LEU A 38 2.99 -9.27 15.12
N VAL A 39 2.54 -10.16 14.24
CA VAL A 39 2.70 -11.60 14.41
C VAL A 39 4.07 -12.07 13.94
N VAL A 40 4.54 -11.62 12.77
CA VAL A 40 5.83 -12.09 12.25
C VAL A 40 6.97 -11.41 12.99
N LEU A 41 6.97 -10.07 13.11
CA LEU A 41 8.07 -9.37 13.79
C LEU A 41 8.01 -9.57 15.30
N GLY A 42 6.81 -9.64 15.90
CA GLY A 42 6.66 -9.96 17.33
C GLY A 42 7.04 -11.40 17.70
N LEU A 43 7.08 -12.33 16.73
CA LEU A 43 7.57 -13.70 16.98
C LEU A 43 9.11 -13.75 17.04
N PHE A 44 9.80 -12.86 16.33
CA PHE A 44 11.26 -12.84 16.25
C PHE A 44 11.92 -11.78 17.15
N TRP A 45 11.20 -10.72 17.53
CA TRP A 45 11.69 -9.61 18.34
C TRP A 45 10.69 -9.20 19.42
N ASP A 46 11.21 -8.72 20.55
CA ASP A 46 10.42 -8.08 21.60
C ASP A 46 10.13 -6.62 21.21
N VAL A 47 9.09 -6.43 20.40
CA VAL A 47 8.70 -5.11 19.87
C VAL A 47 7.59 -4.47 20.72
N PRO A 48 7.67 -3.16 21.02
CA PRO A 48 6.63 -2.45 21.75
C PRO A 48 5.26 -2.56 21.07
N ASN A 49 4.17 -2.57 21.84
CA ASN A 49 2.80 -2.71 21.31
C ASN A 49 2.45 -1.65 20.23
N GLY A 50 3.03 -0.44 20.31
CA GLY A 50 2.86 0.64 19.32
C GLY A 50 3.64 0.43 18.02
N PHE A 51 4.47 -0.61 17.92
CA PHE A 51 5.31 -0.85 16.75
C PHE A 51 4.51 -1.26 15.52
N GLY A 52 3.47 -2.07 15.67
CA GLY A 52 2.61 -2.42 14.53
C GLY A 52 1.93 -1.19 13.91
N THR A 53 1.45 -0.26 14.74
CA THR A 53 0.78 0.95 14.27
C THR A 53 1.77 1.95 13.67
N LEU A 54 2.96 2.11 14.26
CA LEU A 54 4.04 2.93 13.71
C LEU A 54 4.58 2.38 12.38
N LEU A 55 4.76 1.05 12.29
CA LEU A 55 5.24 0.39 11.08
C LEU A 55 4.20 0.51 9.96
N PHE A 56 2.92 0.33 10.28
CA PHE A 56 1.84 0.55 9.33
C PHE A 56 1.75 2.02 8.89
N ALA A 57 1.92 2.96 9.80
CA ALA A 57 1.93 4.39 9.50
C ALA A 57 3.02 4.77 8.51
N GLY A 58 4.22 4.20 8.66
CA GLY A 58 5.27 4.33 7.66
C GLY A 58 4.90 3.66 6.35
N TRP A 59 4.47 2.40 6.38
CA TRP A 59 4.22 1.65 5.16
C TRP A 59 3.09 2.23 4.30
N ALA A 60 1.89 2.38 4.85
CA ALA A 60 0.72 2.81 4.08
C ALA A 60 0.53 4.32 4.10
N GLY A 61 0.91 4.99 5.18
CA GLY A 61 0.81 6.45 5.32
C GLY A 61 2.03 7.23 4.80
N GLY A 62 3.18 6.55 4.62
CA GLY A 62 4.41 7.16 4.15
C GLY A 62 5.09 8.05 5.20
N PHE A 63 6.02 8.89 4.73
CA PHE A 63 6.88 9.70 5.61
C PHE A 63 6.08 10.69 6.49
N GLY A 64 4.98 11.26 6.00
CA GLY A 64 4.18 12.22 6.76
C GLY A 64 3.48 11.59 7.97
N THR A 65 2.81 10.45 7.76
CA THR A 65 2.13 9.73 8.84
C THR A 65 3.13 9.09 9.79
N ALA A 66 4.27 8.58 9.29
CA ALA A 66 5.39 8.13 10.11
C ALA A 66 5.94 9.22 11.03
N ALA A 67 6.12 10.44 10.52
CA ALA A 67 6.60 11.57 11.33
C ALA A 67 5.60 11.94 12.43
N ALA A 68 4.31 11.95 12.10
CA ALA A 68 3.24 12.29 13.06
C ALA A 68 3.14 11.25 14.19
N LEU A 69 3.16 9.95 13.86
CA LEU A 69 3.08 8.90 14.88
C LEU A 69 4.41 8.69 15.62
N GLY A 70 5.55 8.82 14.93
CA GLY A 70 6.87 8.75 15.52
C GLY A 70 7.08 9.83 16.59
N SER A 71 6.74 11.09 16.28
CA SER A 71 6.82 12.19 17.25
C SER A 71 5.86 12.02 18.43
N ALA A 72 4.65 11.51 18.20
CA ALA A 72 3.70 11.19 19.27
C ALA A 72 4.24 10.08 20.20
N PHE A 73 4.89 9.06 19.65
CA PHE A 73 5.47 7.98 20.45
C PHE A 73 6.75 8.41 21.18
N GLU A 74 7.60 9.22 20.56
CA GLU A 74 8.76 9.83 21.23
C GLU A 74 8.33 10.70 22.42
N ALA A 75 7.27 11.50 22.25
CA ALA A 75 6.69 12.28 23.35
C ALA A 75 6.14 11.40 24.49
N SER A 76 5.77 10.14 24.20
CA SER A 76 5.32 9.16 25.20
C SER A 76 6.46 8.35 25.84
N GLY A 77 7.72 8.65 25.50
CA GLY A 77 8.91 8.02 26.08
C GLY A 77 9.54 6.91 25.22
N TRP A 78 9.05 6.68 24.00
CA TRP A 78 9.66 5.72 23.08
C TRP A 78 10.71 6.40 22.19
N GLU A 79 11.94 6.43 22.69
CA GLU A 79 13.08 7.00 21.97
C GLU A 79 13.37 6.25 20.67
N GLY A 80 13.53 6.98 19.56
CA GLY A 80 13.83 6.42 18.25
C GLY A 80 12.61 5.93 17.45
N ALA A 81 11.39 6.14 17.94
CA ALA A 81 10.17 5.80 17.21
C ALA A 81 10.09 6.50 15.84
N SER A 82 10.53 7.76 15.73
CA SER A 82 10.52 8.46 14.44
C SER A 82 11.43 7.79 13.40
N SER A 83 12.64 7.38 13.81
CA SER A 83 13.58 6.69 12.92
C SER A 83 13.05 5.33 12.46
N LEU A 84 12.40 4.58 13.35
CA LEU A 84 11.73 3.33 13.00
C LEU A 84 10.57 3.57 12.02
N GLY A 85 9.77 4.62 12.25
CA GLY A 85 8.70 5.02 11.34
C GLY A 85 9.20 5.36 9.94
N PHE A 86 10.30 6.11 9.82
CA PHE A 86 10.90 6.42 8.51
C PHE A 86 11.49 5.19 7.83
N THR A 87 12.11 4.29 8.58
CA THR A 87 12.61 3.01 8.06
C THR A 87 11.46 2.17 7.51
N ALA A 88 10.35 2.10 8.24
CA ALA A 88 9.13 1.43 7.80
C ALA A 88 8.54 2.07 6.53
N ALA A 89 8.60 3.39 6.39
CA ALA A 89 8.17 4.08 5.18
C ALA A 89 9.01 3.72 3.96
N THR A 90 10.34 3.66 4.10
CA THR A 90 11.23 3.25 3.00
C THR A 90 11.05 1.78 2.65
N ALA A 91 11.04 0.88 3.63
CA ALA A 91 10.83 -0.55 3.41
C ALA A 91 9.47 -0.81 2.76
N GLY A 92 8.45 -0.11 3.23
CA GLY A 92 7.09 -0.18 2.70
C GLY A 92 6.98 0.30 1.25
N MET A 93 7.65 1.41 0.91
CA MET A 93 7.74 1.89 -0.48
C MET A 93 8.40 0.85 -1.39
N LEU A 94 9.53 0.28 -0.96
CA LEU A 94 10.24 -0.75 -1.74
C LEU A 94 9.37 -2.00 -1.95
N ALA A 95 8.73 -2.47 -0.88
CA ALA A 95 7.83 -3.62 -0.96
C ALA A 95 6.63 -3.35 -1.89
N GLY A 96 6.06 -2.15 -1.84
CA GLY A 96 4.95 -1.74 -2.71
C GLY A 96 5.36 -1.69 -4.19
N VAL A 97 6.50 -1.06 -4.49
CA VAL A 97 7.00 -0.94 -5.87
C VAL A 97 7.40 -2.29 -6.43
N VAL A 98 8.28 -3.02 -5.75
CA VAL A 98 8.79 -4.31 -6.22
C VAL A 98 7.67 -5.35 -6.26
N GLY A 99 6.85 -5.42 -5.21
CA GLY A 99 5.70 -6.32 -5.16
C GLY A 99 4.68 -6.04 -6.25
N GLY A 100 4.40 -4.76 -6.53
CA GLY A 100 3.53 -4.34 -7.63
C GLY A 100 4.05 -4.80 -8.99
N ILE A 101 5.35 -4.64 -9.25
CA ILE A 101 5.99 -5.08 -10.50
C ILE A 101 5.91 -6.61 -10.65
N VAL A 102 6.22 -7.35 -9.58
CA VAL A 102 6.17 -8.83 -9.58
C VAL A 102 4.75 -9.32 -9.84
N LEU A 103 3.76 -8.75 -9.13
CA LEU A 103 2.35 -9.10 -9.29
C LEU A 103 1.85 -8.79 -10.70
N ASN A 104 2.24 -7.64 -11.24
CA ASN A 104 1.91 -7.23 -12.60
C ASN A 104 2.47 -8.20 -13.64
N ASN A 105 3.75 -8.56 -13.54
CA ASN A 105 4.39 -9.50 -14.45
C ASN A 105 3.75 -10.90 -14.36
N TRP A 106 3.44 -11.36 -13.15
CA TRP A 106 2.74 -12.62 -12.95
C TRP A 106 1.33 -12.62 -13.55
N GLY A 107 0.57 -11.53 -13.36
CA GLY A 107 -0.75 -11.34 -13.96
C GLY A 107 -0.72 -11.33 -15.49
N ALA A 108 0.29 -10.67 -16.06
CA ALA A 108 0.52 -10.64 -17.50
C ALA A 108 0.83 -12.02 -18.08
N ARG A 109 1.72 -12.80 -17.43
CA ARG A 109 2.05 -14.17 -17.84
C ARG A 109 0.85 -15.11 -17.83
N LYS A 110 -0.10 -14.89 -16.93
CA LYS A 110 -1.33 -15.69 -16.83
C LYS A 110 -2.49 -15.18 -17.69
N GLY A 111 -2.28 -14.13 -18.49
CA GLY A 111 -3.33 -13.59 -19.38
C GLY A 111 -4.45 -12.84 -18.68
N HIS A 112 -4.28 -12.45 -17.41
CA HIS A 112 -5.29 -11.67 -16.67
C HIS A 112 -5.30 -10.18 -17.05
N THR A 113 -4.32 -9.71 -17.83
CA THR A 113 -4.20 -8.30 -18.22
C THR A 113 -4.70 -8.09 -19.65
N ARG A 114 -5.79 -7.34 -19.82
CA ARG A 114 -6.27 -6.90 -21.14
C ARG A 114 -5.50 -5.65 -21.55
N GLY A 115 -4.52 -5.78 -22.46
CA GLY A 115 -3.89 -4.63 -23.13
C GLY A 115 -2.37 -4.45 -22.92
N MET A 116 -1.71 -5.25 -22.08
CA MET A 116 -0.25 -5.33 -22.10
C MET A 116 0.16 -6.49 -23.01
N GLY A 117 0.90 -6.19 -24.08
CA GLY A 117 1.66 -7.23 -24.79
C GLY A 117 2.59 -7.91 -23.82
N ARG A 118 2.76 -9.24 -23.94
CA ARG A 118 3.76 -9.97 -23.17
C ARG A 118 5.10 -9.28 -23.40
N PHE A 119 5.95 -9.05 -22.39
CA PHE A 119 7.26 -8.41 -22.60
C PHE A 119 8.09 -9.12 -23.69
N GLU A 120 7.87 -10.43 -23.86
CA GLU A 120 8.42 -11.28 -24.94
C GLU A 120 7.90 -10.95 -26.36
N THR A 121 6.95 -10.01 -26.51
CA THR A 121 6.41 -9.54 -27.80
C THR A 121 6.82 -8.11 -28.13
N LEU A 122 7.70 -7.50 -27.34
CA LEU A 122 8.31 -6.22 -27.69
C LEU A 122 9.33 -6.48 -28.82
N PRO A 123 9.21 -5.81 -29.98
CA PRO A 123 10.24 -5.88 -31.01
C PRO A 123 11.58 -5.39 -30.43
N GLU A 124 12.66 -6.13 -30.69
CA GLU A 124 14.02 -5.85 -30.16
C GLU A 124 14.67 -4.58 -30.74
N GLU A 125 13.93 -3.80 -31.54
CA GLU A 125 14.45 -2.67 -32.30
C GLU A 125 13.97 -1.36 -31.68
N LEU A 126 14.90 -0.63 -31.04
CA LEU A 126 14.79 0.80 -30.73
C LEU A 126 15.37 1.62 -31.87
#